data_AF-A0A357CH50-F1
#
_entry.id   AF-A0A357CH50-F1
#
_cell.length_a   1.000
_cell.length_b   1.000
_cell.length_c   1.000
_cell.angle_alpha   90.00
_cell.angle_beta   90.00
_cell.angle_gamma   90.00
#
_symmetry.space_group_name_H-M   'P 1'
#
loop_
_entity.id
_entity.type
_entity.pdbx_description
1 polymer ?
#
loop_
_entity_poly.entity_id
_entity_poly.type
_entity_poly.pdbx_seq_one_letter_code
_entity_poly.pdbx_strand_id
1 'polypeptide(L)' 'GVRVVLDDGTWGLVRASSNKPELVVVVESPTSEANMRAIFAEIDAELAK' A
#
# COMPACT_ATOMS: atom_id res chain seq x y z
N GLY A 1 2.25 -3.83 11.51
CA GLY A 1 1.96 -3.53 10.10
C GLY A 1 0.47 -3.68 9.89
N VAL A 2 -0.09 -2.95 8.92
CA VAL A 2 -1.51 -3.04 8.56
C VAL A 2 -1.61 -3.52 7.12
N ARG A 3 -2.45 -4.52 6.86
CA ARG A 3 -2.77 -4.99 5.51
C ARG A 3 -4.21 -4.67 5.19
N VAL A 4 -4.44 -4.13 4.00
CA VAL A 4 -5.78 -3.89 3.44
C VAL A 4 -5.90 -4.71 2.16
N VAL A 5 -7.07 -5.31 1.96
CA VAL A 5 -7.42 -6.08 0.76
C VAL A 5 -8.78 -5.60 0.30
N LEU A 6 -8.89 -5.28 -0.98
CA LEU A 6 -10.14 -4.89 -1.63
C LEU A 6 -10.83 -6.11 -2.25
N ASP A 7 -12.11 -5.97 -2.57
CA ASP A 7 -12.94 -7.06 -3.11
C ASP A 7 -12.42 -7.61 -4.45
N ASP A 8 -11.69 -6.79 -5.22
CA ASP A 8 -11.09 -7.19 -6.50
C ASP A 8 -9.73 -7.92 -6.33
N GLY A 9 -9.29 -8.13 -5.09
CA GLY A 9 -8.02 -8.74 -4.75
C GLY A 9 -6.82 -7.80 -4.73
N THR A 10 -6.98 -6.52 -5.08
CA THR A 10 -5.94 -5.50 -4.91
C THR A 10 -5.63 -5.34 -3.42
N TRP A 11 -4.35 -5.21 -3.09
CA TRP A 11 -3.93 -5.15 -1.69
C TRP A 11 -2.74 -4.23 -1.45
N GLY A 12 -2.63 -3.78 -0.20
CA GLY A 12 -1.53 -2.97 0.29
C GLY A 12 -1.10 -3.40 1.70
N LEU A 13 0.20 -3.29 1.99
CA LEU A 13 0.80 -3.55 3.30
C LEU A 13 1.65 -2.35 3.71
N VAL A 14 1.34 -1.76 4.86
CA VAL A 14 2.16 -0.74 5.51
C VAL A 14 2.83 -1.33 6.74
N ARG A 15 4.15 -1.20 6.84
CA ARG A 15 4.92 -1.63 8.02
C ARG A 15 6.03 -0.65 8.35
N ALA A 16 6.50 -0.65 9.59
CA ALA A 16 7.78 -0.05 9.92
C ALA A 16 8.92 -0.84 9.25
N SER A 17 9.93 -0.12 8.75
CA SER A 17 11.20 -0.72 8.38
C SER A 17 11.89 -1.27 9.63
N SER A 18 12.61 -2.40 9.48
CA SER A 18 13.31 -3.07 10.58
C SER A 18 14.74 -2.56 10.75
N ASN A 19 15.24 -1.75 9.80
CA ASN A 19 16.64 -1.32 9.75
C ASN A 19 16.83 0.17 9.47
N LYS A 20 15.75 0.94 9.29
CA LYS A 20 15.76 2.39 9.07
C LYS A 20 14.54 3.03 9.75
N PRO A 21 14.60 4.32 10.14
CA PRO A 21 13.45 5.04 10.68
C PRO A 21 12.49 5.49 9.56
N GLU A 22 11.99 4.52 8.79
CA GLU A 22 11.15 4.74 7.61
C GLU A 22 9.94 3.78 7.62
N LEU A 23 8.84 4.17 6.97
CA LEU A 23 7.73 3.26 6.66
C LEU A 23 7.98 2.58 5.32
N VAL A 24 7.61 1.30 5.22
CA VAL A 24 7.64 0.51 3.99
C VAL A 24 6.21 0.23 3.58
N VAL A 25 5.87 0.64 2.36
CA VAL A 25 4.59 0.38 1.71
C VAL A 25 4.82 -0.60 0.55
N VAL A 26 4.07 -1.69 0.52
CA VAL A 26 4.04 -2.66 -0.58
C VAL A 26 2.63 -2.73 -1.11
N VAL A 27 2.46 -2.66 -2.43
CA VAL A 27 1.16 -2.74 -3.10
C VAL A 27 1.22 -3.71 -4.27
N GLU A 28 0.09 -4.31 -4.59
CA GLU A 28 -0.08 -5.16 -5.76
C GLU A 28 -1.56 -5.17 -6.17
N SER A 29 -1.81 -5.34 -7.46
CA SER A 29 -3.15 -5.55 -7.99
C SER A 29 -3.14 -6.67 -9.02
N PRO A 30 -4.02 -7.68 -8.90
CA PRO A 30 -4.17 -8.71 -9.93
C PRO A 30 -5.02 -8.23 -11.11
N THR A 31 -5.72 -7.10 -10.98
CA THR A 31 -6.70 -6.62 -11.96
C THR A 31 -6.12 -5.58 -12.91
N SER A 32 -5.27 -4.66 -12.45
CA SER A 32 -4.56 -3.73 -13.33
C SER A 32 -3.40 -2.97 -12.68
N GLU A 33 -2.45 -2.51 -13.48
CA GLU A 33 -1.38 -1.59 -13.02
C GLU A 33 -1.95 -0.25 -12.53
N ALA A 34 -3.04 0.23 -13.13
CA ALA A 34 -3.71 1.45 -12.70
C ALA A 34 -4.21 1.34 -11.26
N ASN A 35 -4.85 0.22 -10.90
CA ASN A 35 -5.31 -0.03 -9.53
C ASN A 35 -4.15 -0.14 -8.54
N MET A 36 -3.05 -0.80 -8.93
CA MET A 36 -1.83 -0.86 -8.10
C MET A 36 -1.26 0.53 -7.81
N ARG A 37 -1.21 1.42 -8.81
CA ARG A 37 -0.75 2.81 -8.63
C ARG A 37 -1.74 3.64 -7.80
N ALA A 38 -3.04 3.45 -8.02
CA ALA A 38 -4.08 4.15 -7.28
C ALA A 38 -4.05 3.82 -5.78
N ILE A 39 -3.99 2.53 -5.40
CA ILE A 39 -3.94 2.15 -3.98
C ILE A 39 -2.67 2.67 -3.29
N PHE A 40 -1.53 2.74 -3.99
CA PHE A 40 -0.34 3.39 -3.43
C PHE A 40 -0.56 4.88 -3.17
N ALA A 41 -1.10 5.61 -4.15
CA ALA A 41 -1.35 7.03 -4.02
C ALA A 41 -2.32 7.36 -2.87
N GLU A 42 -3.38 6.55 -2.69
CA GLU A 42 -4.32 6.70 -1.58
C GLU A 42 -3.67 6.45 -0.22
N ILE A 43 -2.85 5.38 -0.10
CA ILE A 43 -2.11 5.09 1.14
C ILE A 43 -1.11 6.21 1.45
N ASP A 44 -0.36 6.68 0.46
CA ASP A 44 0.63 7.76 0.62
C ASP A 44 -0.05 9.07 1.05
N ALA A 45 -1.18 9.42 0.42
CA ALA A 45 -1.97 10.58 0.78
C ALA A 45 -2.54 10.51 2.21
N GLU A 46 -2.94 9.32 2.67
CA GLU A 46 -3.40 9.13 4.06
C GLU A 46 -2.27 9.27 5.07
N LEU A 47 -1.07 8.76 4.74
CA LEU A 47 0.11 8.85 5.62
C LEU A 47 0.74 10.25 5.66
N ALA A 48 0.48 11.09 4.64
CA ALA A 48 0.98 12.45 4.56
C ALA A 48 0.16 13.48 5.36
N LYS A 49 -0.94 13.07 5.99
CA LYS A 49 -1.80 13.90 6.85
C LYS A 49 -1.22 14.04 8.26
#